data_AF-A0A0Q7IJP5-F1
#
_entry.id   AF-A0A0Q7IJP5-F1
#
_cell.length_a   1.000
_cell.length_b   1.000
_cell.length_c   1.000
_cell.angle_alpha   90.00
_cell.angle_beta   90.00
_cell.angle_gamma   90.00
#
_symmetry.space_group_name_H-M   'P 1'
#
loop_
_entity.id
_entity.type
_entity.pdbx_description
1 polymer ?
#
loop_
_entity_poly.entity_id
_entity_poly.type
_entity_poly.pdbx_seq_one_letter_code
_entity_poly.pdbx_strand_id
1 'polypeptide(L)'
;MNQIHTLTRHRDIQNWVTDRHGIPAIARVRNRFGEERAQLKLSFQKRVKRQIESQDDGMSPCSWTAWLAELDRQQLALKVDMTADDFELVDRSQAN
;
A
#
# COMPACT_ATOMS: atom_id res chain seq x y z
N MET A 1 -6.75 9.86 -22.38
CA MET A 1 -7.69 10.13 -21.27
C MET A 1 -7.20 9.31 -20.10
N ASN A 2 -6.49 9.92 -19.15
CA ASN A 2 -6.00 9.21 -17.98
C ASN A 2 -7.14 9.03 -16.98
N GLN A 3 -7.49 7.78 -16.69
CA GLN A 3 -8.48 7.44 -15.66
C GLN A 3 -7.76 7.30 -14.33
N ILE A 4 -7.71 8.40 -13.59
CA ILE A 4 -7.21 8.41 -12.21
C ILE A 4 -8.35 7.98 -11.31
N HIS A 5 -8.15 6.88 -10.58
CA HIS A 5 -9.12 6.33 -9.64
C HIS A 5 -8.61 6.43 -8.21
N THR A 6 -9.37 7.09 -7.35
CA THR A 6 -9.08 7.13 -5.92
C THR A 6 -9.77 5.96 -5.23
N LEU A 7 -8.99 4.93 -4.90
CA LEU A 7 -9.44 3.73 -4.21
C LEU A 7 -9.34 3.96 -2.70
N THR A 8 -10.51 4.13 -2.07
CA THR A 8 -10.65 4.22 -0.60
C THR A 8 -11.18 2.93 0.01
N ARG A 9 -11.74 2.04 -0.81
CA ARG A 9 -12.33 0.78 -0.36
C ARG A 9 -11.29 -0.32 -0.36
N HIS A 10 -11.26 -1.08 0.73
CA HIS A 10 -10.37 -2.23 0.88
C HIS A 10 -10.45 -3.22 -0.29
N ARG A 11 -11.67 -3.53 -0.75
CA ARG A 11 -11.91 -4.47 -1.84
C ARG A 11 -11.40 -3.96 -3.19
N ASP A 12 -11.61 -2.68 -3.50
CA ASP A 12 -11.15 -2.09 -4.75
C ASP A 12 -9.63 -2.04 -4.81
N ILE A 13 -8.98 -1.62 -3.72
CA ILE A 13 -7.51 -1.60 -3.65
C ILE A 13 -6.95 -3.02 -3.82
N GLN A 14 -7.51 -3.99 -3.11
CA GLN A 14 -7.09 -5.38 -3.22
C GLN A 14 -7.27 -5.92 -4.64
N ASN A 15 -8.42 -5.67 -5.27
CA ASN A 15 -8.67 -6.10 -6.65
C ASN A 15 -7.66 -5.47 -7.62
N TRP A 16 -7.45 -4.16 -7.56
CA TRP A 16 -6.55 -3.46 -8.48
C TRP A 16 -5.09 -3.92 -8.34
N VAL A 17 -4.60 -4.05 -7.11
CA VAL A 17 -3.22 -4.52 -6.89
C VAL A 17 -3.08 -5.99 -7.27
N THR A 18 -4.06 -6.84 -6.96
CA THR A 18 -4.02 -8.27 -7.32
C THR A 18 -4.07 -8.46 -8.84
N ASP A 19 -4.90 -7.67 -9.53
CA ASP A 19 -4.99 -7.64 -11.00
C ASP A 19 -3.62 -7.33 -11.62
N ARG A 20 -2.86 -6.41 -11.02
CA ARG A 20 -1.49 -6.09 -11.42
C ARG A 20 -0.41 -7.00 -10.85
N HIS A 21 -0.78 -8.11 -10.20
CA HIS A 21 0.14 -9.01 -9.50
C HIS A 21 1.05 -8.30 -8.46
N GLY A 22 0.58 -7.18 -7.91
CA GLY A 22 1.24 -6.44 -6.86
C GLY A 22 1.11 -7.11 -5.50
N ILE A 23 2.08 -6.85 -4.64
CA ILE A 23 2.12 -7.35 -3.27
C ILE A 23 2.12 -6.14 -2.32
N PRO A 24 1.22 -6.08 -1.33
CA PRO A 24 1.23 -5.03 -0.33
C PRO A 24 2.45 -5.20 0.58
N ALA A 25 3.18 -4.11 0.78
CA ALA A 25 4.31 -4.05 1.68
C ALA A 25 4.17 -2.84 2.59
N ILE A 26 4.60 -2.95 3.84
CA ILE A 26 4.66 -1.82 4.76
C ILE A 26 6.10 -1.67 5.20
N ALA A 27 6.66 -0.49 5.01
CA ALA A 27 7.99 -0.13 5.47
C ALA A 27 7.86 0.86 6.62
N ARG A 28 8.40 0.56 7.79
CA ARG A 28 8.54 1.58 8.84
C ARG A 28 9.71 2.49 8.49
N VAL A 29 9.42 3.73 8.17
CA VAL A 29 10.43 4.76 7.89
C VAL A 29 10.43 5.76 9.03
N ARG A 30 11.62 6.01 9.56
CA ARG A 30 11.80 7.09 10.53
C ARG A 30 11.97 8.39 9.75
N ASN A 31 11.03 9.31 9.90
CA ASN A 31 11.13 10.62 9.29
C ASN A 31 12.27 11.41 9.95
N ARG A 32 12.78 12.44 9.28
CA ARG A 32 13.83 13.35 9.81
C ARG A 32 13.46 14.03 11.13
N PHE A 33 12.18 14.02 11.48
CA PHE A 33 11.62 14.50 12.75
C PHE A 33 11.68 13.46 13.88
N GLY A 34 12.24 12.29 13.63
CA GLY A 34 12.32 11.20 14.61
C GLY A 34 11.05 10.36 14.72
N GLU A 35 9.95 10.76 14.07
CA GLU A 35 8.69 10.02 14.02
C GLU A 35 8.84 8.76 13.16
N GLU A 36 8.55 7.61 13.74
CA GLU A 36 8.38 6.36 13.01
C GLU A 36 7.01 6.38 12.32
N ARG A 37 7.01 6.44 10.98
CA ARG A 37 5.79 6.34 10.17
C ARG A 37 5.80 5.06 9.35
N ALA A 38 4.66 4.40 9.32
CA ALA A 38 4.44 3.28 8.43
C ALA A 38 4.21 3.81 7.01
N GLN A 39 5.20 3.63 6.14
CA GLN A 39 5.10 3.90 4.72
C GLN A 39 4.52 2.68 4.02
N LEU A 40 3.27 2.80 3.57
CA LEU A 40 2.64 1.83 2.70
C LEU A 40 3.36 1.83 1.35
N LYS A 41 3.77 0.65 0.89
CA LYS A 41 4.37 0.44 -0.43
C LYS A 41 3.64 -0.68 -1.17
N LEU A 42 3.63 -0.60 -2.48
CA LEU A 42 3.17 -1.67 -3.34
C LEU A 42 4.35 -2.14 -4.17
N SER A 43 4.62 -3.44 -4.13
CA SER A 43 5.71 -4.06 -4.88
C SER A 43 5.13 -4.94 -5.97
N PHE A 44 5.27 -4.53 -7.23
CA PHE A 44 4.83 -5.29 -8.41
C PHE A 44 5.88 -6.31 -8.89
N GLN A 45 6.61 -6.92 -7.95
CA GLN A 45 7.68 -7.87 -8.28
C GLN A 45 7.12 -9.22 -8.72
N LYS A 46 7.52 -9.64 -9.93
CA LYS A 46 7.37 -11.02 -10.43
C LYS A 46 7.90 -12.01 -9.38
N ARG A 47 6.98 -12.72 -8.72
CA ARG A 47 7.16 -13.91 -7.88
C ARG A 47 8.59 -14.15 -7.38
N VAL A 48 8.89 -13.64 -6.19
CA VAL A 48 9.80 -14.37 -5.30
C VAL A 48 8.94 -14.89 -4.17
N LYS A 49 8.53 -16.16 -4.31
CA LYS A 49 8.07 -16.98 -3.18
C LYS A 49 9.09 -16.83 -2.06
N ARG A 50 8.73 -16.10 -1.01
CA ARG A 50 9.30 -16.31 0.31
C ARG A 50 8.14 -16.37 1.29
N GLN A 51 7.70 -17.60 1.51
CA GLN A 51 7.31 -18.06 2.84
C GLN A 51 8.26 -17.42 3.84
N ILE A 52 7.76 -16.58 4.74
CA ILE A 52 8.51 -16.16 5.91
C ILE A 52 7.54 -16.29 7.09
N GLU A 53 7.54 -17.50 7.64
CA GLU A 53 7.53 -17.70 9.09
C GLU A 53 8.71 -16.92 9.70
N SER A 54 8.57 -16.44 10.94
CA SER A 54 9.48 -15.60 11.75
C SER A 54 9.08 -14.12 11.70
N GLN A 55 8.29 -13.60 12.64
CA GLN A 55 8.64 -13.34 14.04
C GLN A 55 9.99 -12.60 14.14
N ASP A 56 9.92 -11.30 14.42
CA ASP A 56 11.03 -10.48 14.94
C ASP A 56 12.07 -9.85 13.97
N ASP A 57 11.64 -9.43 12.77
CA ASP A 57 12.39 -8.43 12.00
C ASP A 57 11.40 -7.35 11.54
N GLY A 58 11.73 -6.07 11.71
CA GLY A 58 10.82 -4.92 11.56
C GLY A 58 10.18 -4.72 10.18
N MET A 59 10.33 -5.66 9.24
CA MET A 59 9.57 -5.81 8.01
C MET A 59 8.81 -7.14 8.00
N SER A 60 7.58 -7.12 8.53
CA SER A 60 6.67 -8.26 8.37
C SER A 60 6.12 -8.29 6.93
N PRO A 61 6.05 -9.44 6.24
CA PRO A 61 5.22 -9.58 5.05
C PRO A 61 3.77 -9.28 5.46
N CYS A 62 3.30 -8.07 5.17
CA CYS A 62 2.01 -7.63 5.65
C CYS A 62 0.91 -8.31 4.84
N SER A 63 0.11 -9.12 5.51
CA SER A 63 -1.18 -9.56 4.99
C SER A 63 -1.98 -8.35 4.50
N TRP A 64 -2.77 -8.52 3.44
CA TRP A 64 -3.70 -7.52 2.92
C TRP A 64 -4.43 -6.78 4.04
N THR A 65 -4.94 -7.52 5.03
CA THR A 65 -5.63 -6.96 6.20
C THR A 65 -4.79 -5.96 7.01
N ALA A 66 -3.48 -6.20 7.20
CA ALA A 66 -2.60 -5.29 7.93
C ALA A 66 -2.31 -4.01 7.12
N TRP A 67 -2.05 -4.16 5.81
CA TRP A 67 -1.85 -3.02 4.92
C TRP A 67 -3.10 -2.14 4.81
N LEU A 68 -4.27 -2.77 4.70
CA LEU A 68 -5.56 -2.10 4.67
C LEU A 68 -5.89 -1.42 6.00
N ALA A 69 -5.60 -2.08 7.13
CA ALA A 69 -5.79 -1.49 8.45
C ALA A 69 -4.90 -0.26 8.66
N GLU A 70 -3.66 -0.27 8.15
CA GLU A 70 -2.77 0.89 8.20
C GLU A 70 -3.22 2.01 7.27
N LEU A 71 -3.79 1.68 6.10
CA LEU A 71 -4.42 2.66 5.21
C LEU A 71 -5.60 3.35 5.87
N ASP A 72 -6.50 2.59 6.52
CA ASP A 72 -7.63 3.15 7.27
C ASP A 72 -7.17 3.94 8.50
N ARG A 73 -6.20 3.41 9.25
CA ARG A 73 -5.61 4.07 10.44
C ARG A 73 -4.99 5.41 10.11
N GLN A 74 -4.31 5.51 8.97
CA GLN A 74 -3.72 6.76 8.50
C GLN A 74 -4.71 7.60 7.68
N GLN A 75 -5.96 7.12 7.51
CA GLN A 75 -6.97 7.70 6.65
C GLN A 75 -6.42 8.05 5.26
N LEU A 76 -5.62 7.15 4.69
CA LEU A 76 -5.05 7.32 3.35
C LEU A 76 -6.00 6.75 2.30
N ALA A 77 -5.82 7.20 1.06
CA ALA A 77 -6.49 6.70 -0.12
C ALA A 77 -5.44 6.37 -1.18
N LEU A 78 -5.63 5.26 -1.89
CA LEU A 78 -4.75 4.88 -2.97
C LEU A 78 -5.28 5.49 -4.28
N LYS A 79 -4.65 6.54 -4.74
CA LYS A 79 -4.91 7.15 -6.04
C LYS A 79 -4.09 6.45 -7.10
N VAL A 80 -4.74 5.68 -7.95
CA VAL A 80 -4.08 4.91 -9.00
C VAL A 80 -4.41 5.49 -10.35
N ASP A 81 -3.43 5.54 -11.24
CA ASP A 81 -3.68 5.81 -12.64
C ASP A 81 -3.93 4.46 -13.36
N MET A 82 -5.06 4.34 -14.06
CA MET A 82 -5.36 3.12 -14.82
C MET A 82 -4.57 3.03 -16.14
N THR A 83 -4.01 4.15 -16.60
CA THR A 83 -3.31 4.27 -17.89
C THR A 83 -1.79 4.36 -17.76
N ALA A 84 -1.28 5.04 -16.74
CA ALA A 84 0.10 4.98 -16.30
C ALA A 84 0.19 3.92 -15.20
N ASP A 85 1.27 3.14 -15.13
CA ASP A 85 1.48 2.18 -14.03
C ASP A 85 1.86 2.88 -12.72
N ASP A 86 1.18 3.98 -12.42
CA ASP A 86 1.51 4.92 -11.36
C ASP A 86 0.44 4.89 -10.27
N PHE A 87 0.91 4.98 -9.03
CA PHE A 87 0.04 5.06 -7.87
C PHE A 87 0.62 6.02 -6.86
N GLU A 88 -0.28 6.73 -6.20
CA GLU A 88 0.01 7.74 -5.21
C GLU A 88 -0.87 7.49 -3.99
N LEU A 89 -0.25 7.48 -2.81
CA LEU A 89 -0.98 7.43 -1.55
C LEU A 89 -1.24 8.86 -1.11
N VAL A 90 -2.52 9.25 -1.15
CA VAL A 90 -2.97 10.60 -0.76
C VAL A 90 -3.78 10.53 0.51
N ASP A 91 -3.75 11.59 1.32
CA ASP A 91 -4.61 11.67 2.50
C ASP A 91 -6.08 11.79 2.06
N ARG A 92 -6.97 11.03 2.71
CA ARG A 92 -8.41 11.06 2.42
C ARG A 92 -9.03 12.42 2.67
N SER A 93 -8.45 13.22 3.58
CA SER A 93 -8.87 14.58 3.87
C SER A 93 -8.40 15.58 2.80
N GLN A 94 -7.36 15.26 2.02
CA GLN A 94 -6.93 16.06 0.87
C GLN A 94 -7.68 15.72 -0.43
N ALA A 95 -8.45 14.64 -0.46
CA ALA A 95 -9.19 14.19 -1.64
C ALA A 95 -10.60 14.82 -1.77
N ASN A 96 -10.92 15.87 -1.01
CA ASN A 96 -12.22 16.55 -0.99
C ASN A 96 -12.09 18.06 -1.23
#